data_AF-A0A832CWE4-F1
#
_entry.id   AF-A0A832CWE4-F1
#
_cell.length_a   1.000
_cell.length_b   1.000
_cell.length_c   1.000
_cell.angle_alpha   90.00
_cell.angle_beta   90.00
_cell.angle_gamma   90.00
#
_symmetry.space_group_name_H-M   'P 1'
#
loop_
_entity.id
_entity.type
_entity.pdbx_description
1 polymer ?
#
loop_
_entity_poly.entity_id
_entity_poly.type
_entity_poly.pdbx_seq_one_letter_code
_entity_poly.pdbx_strand_id
1 'polypeptide(L)'
;MSEYIVEASKLLDIAKNLGSEEKIVLNYFMDNISVGKHRALKELKAISVQNPVIIIKKLSSLNLVEEKEECYNLAKPLREYILKRGKQRVI
;
A
#
# COMPACT_ATOMS: atom_id res chain seq x y z
N MET A 1 11.35 6.44 -20.63
CA MET A 1 10.36 6.12 -19.57
C MET A 1 10.89 6.71 -18.28
N SER A 2 10.12 7.52 -17.54
CA SER A 2 10.62 8.08 -16.27
C SER A 2 10.95 6.93 -15.31
N GLU A 3 12.12 6.95 -14.68
CA GLU A 3 12.63 5.96 -13.70
C GLU A 3 11.56 5.43 -12.75
N TYR A 4 10.78 6.37 -12.21
CA TYR A 4 9.59 6.16 -11.39
C TYR A 4 8.54 5.14 -11.94
N ILE A 5 8.29 5.08 -13.26
CA ILE A 5 7.34 4.13 -13.89
C ILE A 5 7.89 2.70 -13.81
N VAL A 6 9.21 2.55 -13.99
CA VAL A 6 9.86 1.25 -13.96
C VAL A 6 9.82 0.69 -12.53
N GLU A 7 10.09 1.53 -11.54
CA GLU A 7 9.98 1.16 -10.12
C GLU A 7 8.54 0.79 -9.74
N ALA A 8 7.56 1.60 -10.15
CA ALA A 8 6.15 1.30 -9.94
C ALA A 8 5.75 -0.06 -10.51
N SER A 9 6.20 -0.37 -11.74
CA SER A 9 5.93 -1.66 -12.39
C SER A 9 6.47 -2.83 -11.57
N LYS A 10 7.71 -2.73 -11.07
CA LYS A 10 8.32 -3.77 -10.21
C LYS A 10 7.53 -3.98 -8.93
N LEU A 11 7.11 -2.89 -8.28
CA LEU A 11 6.29 -2.96 -7.06
C LEU A 11 4.91 -3.58 -7.34
N LEU A 12 4.29 -3.24 -8.46
CA LEU A 12 3.01 -3.85 -8.88
C LEU A 12 3.16 -5.35 -9.18
N ASP A 13 4.29 -5.79 -9.72
CA ASP A 13 4.57 -7.22 -9.92
C ASP A 13 4.73 -7.97 -8.59
N ILE A 14 5.38 -7.36 -7.60
CA ILE A 14 5.42 -7.90 -6.23
C ILE A 14 4.00 -7.99 -5.66
N ALA A 15 3.19 -6.94 -5.85
CA ALA A 15 1.83 -6.86 -5.33
C ALA A 15 0.91 -7.97 -5.86
N LYS A 16 1.13 -8.47 -7.08
CA LYS A 16 0.36 -9.59 -7.66
C LYS A 16 0.48 -10.88 -6.84
N ASN A 17 1.61 -11.09 -6.18
CA ASN A 17 1.90 -12.31 -5.40
C ASN A 17 1.48 -12.21 -3.93
N LEU A 18 0.85 -11.10 -3.52
CA LEU A 18 0.33 -10.94 -2.17
C LEU A 18 -0.85 -11.86 -1.89
N GLY A 19 -0.98 -12.29 -0.64
CA GLY A 19 -2.17 -13.00 -0.16
C GLY A 19 -3.41 -12.10 -0.13
N SER A 20 -4.59 -12.69 0.03
CA SER A 20 -5.88 -11.97 -0.03
C SER A 20 -5.96 -10.80 0.97
N GLU A 21 -5.53 -11.00 2.22
CA GLU A 21 -5.58 -9.97 3.26
C GLU A 21 -4.56 -8.85 3.02
N GLU A 22 -3.39 -9.20 2.50
CA GLU A 22 -2.35 -8.25 2.10
C GLU A 22 -2.80 -7.36 0.94
N LYS A 23 -3.48 -7.95 -0.06
CA LYS A 23 -4.09 -7.20 -1.15
C LYS A 23 -5.16 -6.23 -0.65
N ILE A 24 -5.98 -6.63 0.32
CA ILE A 24 -6.98 -5.74 0.94
C ILE A 24 -6.29 -4.54 1.59
N VAL A 25 -5.26 -4.77 2.40
CA VAL A 25 -4.51 -3.69 3.06
C VAL A 25 -3.79 -2.79 2.05
N LEU A 26 -3.19 -3.36 1.00
CA LEU A 26 -2.54 -2.57 -0.05
C LEU A 26 -3.56 -1.70 -0.82
N ASN A 27 -4.71 -2.27 -1.20
CA ASN A 27 -5.77 -1.53 -1.88
C ASN A 27 -6.29 -0.37 -1.01
N TYR A 28 -6.42 -0.58 0.30
CA TYR A 28 -6.73 0.49 1.25
C TYR A 28 -5.71 1.65 1.18
N PHE A 29 -4.40 1.37 1.09
CA PHE A 29 -3.39 2.42 0.93
C PHE A 29 -3.34 3.03 -0.47
N MET A 30 -3.69 2.29 -1.52
CA MET A 30 -3.87 2.84 -2.86
C MET A 30 -5.03 3.84 -2.91
N ASP A 31 -6.06 3.64 -2.09
CA ASP A 31 -7.20 4.54 -2.02
C ASP A 31 -6.96 5.78 -1.18
N ASN A 32 -6.21 5.65 -0.07
CA ASN A 32 -6.04 6.72 0.91
C ASN A 32 -4.68 7.44 0.84
N ILE A 33 -3.68 6.85 0.18
CA ILE A 33 -2.32 7.37 -0.08
C ILE A 33 -1.46 7.65 1.17
N SER A 34 -1.99 8.33 2.17
CA SER A 34 -1.33 8.68 3.43
C SER A 34 -2.37 8.69 4.56
N VAL A 35 -2.15 7.90 5.60
CA VAL A 35 -3.08 7.79 6.73
C VAL A 35 -2.32 7.73 8.05
N GLY A 36 -2.81 8.46 9.06
CA GLY A 36 -2.29 8.36 10.42
C GLY A 36 -2.42 6.95 11.00
N LYS A 37 -1.41 6.48 11.76
CA LYS A 37 -1.33 5.08 12.22
C LYS A 37 -2.57 4.61 12.95
N HIS A 38 -3.04 5.42 13.91
CA HIS A 38 -4.22 5.07 14.71
C HIS A 38 -5.47 4.89 13.84
N ARG A 39 -5.69 5.81 12.89
CA ARG A 39 -6.80 5.75 11.95
C ARG A 39 -6.71 4.52 11.04
N ALA A 40 -5.53 4.25 10.47
CA ALA A 40 -5.33 3.10 9.60
C ALA A 40 -5.62 1.77 10.30
N LEU A 41 -5.12 1.60 11.53
CA LEU A 41 -5.37 0.37 12.29
C LEU A 41 -6.85 0.21 12.64
N LYS A 42 -7.55 1.30 12.97
CA LYS A 42 -8.98 1.29 13.27
C LYS A 42 -9.82 0.92 12.04
N GLU A 43 -9.55 1.57 10.90
CA GLU A 43 -10.30 1.34 9.66
C GLU A 43 -10.04 -0.05 9.08
N LEU A 44 -8.79 -0.53 9.09
CA LEU A 44 -8.45 -1.89 8.63
C LEU A 44 -9.12 -2.97 9.49
N LYS A 45 -9.16 -2.79 10.81
CA LYS A 45 -9.91 -3.71 11.70
C LYS A 45 -11.41 -3.69 11.40
N ALA A 46 -11.98 -2.51 11.11
CA ALA A 46 -13.39 -2.39 10.79
C ALA A 46 -13.78 -3.12 9.49
N ILE A 47 -12.85 -3.31 8.56
CA ILE A 47 -13.02 -4.12 7.34
C ILE A 47 -12.50 -5.56 7.50
N SER A 48 -12.45 -6.07 8.74
CA SER A 48 -12.14 -7.46 9.08
C SER A 48 -10.70 -7.91 8.79
N VAL A 49 -9.73 -7.00 8.68
CA VAL A 49 -8.31 -7.36 8.72
C VAL A 49 -7.94 -7.72 10.15
N GLN A 50 -7.55 -8.96 10.39
CA GLN A 50 -7.31 -9.50 11.74
C GLN A 50 -6.09 -8.85 12.39
N ASN A 51 -4.96 -8.81 11.67
CA ASN A 51 -3.68 -8.36 12.19
C ASN A 51 -3.04 -7.29 11.30
N PRO A 52 -3.64 -6.08 11.22
CA PRO A 52 -3.19 -5.04 10.30
C PRO A 52 -1.75 -4.60 10.57
N VAL A 53 -1.29 -4.61 11.82
CA VAL A 53 0.10 -4.26 12.17
C VAL A 53 1.10 -5.21 11.51
N ILE A 54 0.84 -6.51 11.54
CA ILE A 54 1.73 -7.53 10.95
C ILE A 54 1.76 -7.38 9.43
N ILE A 55 0.60 -7.17 8.83
CA ILE A 55 0.48 -7.02 7.37
C ILE A 55 1.13 -5.73 6.90
N ILE A 56 0.92 -4.60 7.58
CA ILE A 56 1.57 -3.32 7.26
C ILE A 56 3.09 -3.46 7.34
N LYS A 57 3.62 -4.11 8.39
CA LYS A 57 5.07 -4.39 8.50
C LYS A 57 5.57 -5.23 7.32
N LYS A 58 4.82 -6.26 6.91
CA LYS A 58 5.15 -7.05 5.72
C LYS A 58 5.15 -6.20 4.45
N LEU A 59 4.09 -5.42 4.20
CA LEU A 59 4.03 -4.52 3.04
C LEU A 59 5.15 -3.48 3.05
N SER A 60 5.59 -3.04 4.25
CA SER A 60 6.71 -2.13 4.38
C SER A 60 8.05 -2.77 4.07
N SER A 61 8.28 -4.01 4.50
CA SER A 61 9.47 -4.79 4.09
C SER A 61 9.55 -5.04 2.58
N LEU A 62 8.40 -5.00 1.88
CA LEU A 62 8.30 -5.12 0.43
C LEU A 62 8.36 -3.78 -0.32
N ASN A 63 8.62 -2.67 0.38
CA ASN A 63 8.61 -1.31 -0.16
C ASN A 63 7.28 -0.90 -0.84
N LEU A 64 6.16 -1.49 -0.41
CA LEU A 64 4.82 -1.12 -0.90
C LEU A 64 4.19 -0.03 -0.03
N VAL A 65 4.55 0.01 1.26
CA VAL A 65 4.09 0.99 2.25
C VAL A 65 5.30 1.54 3.01
N GLU A 66 5.35 2.85 3.18
CA GLU A 66 6.34 3.56 3.99
C GLU A 66 5.77 3.81 5.40
N GLU A 67 6.38 3.23 6.43
CA GLU A 67 6.09 3.57 7.83
C GLU A 67 6.93 4.79 8.26
N LYS A 68 6.26 5.88 8.66
CA LYS A 68 6.86 7.03 9.32
C LYS A 68 6.48 7.05 10.79
N GLU A 69 6.92 8.04 11.56
CA GLU A 69 6.64 8.15 13.00
C GLU A 69 5.12 8.04 13.30
N GLU A 70 4.32 8.89 12.65
CA GLU A 70 2.87 9.02 12.94
C GLU A 70 1.95 8.53 11.82
N CYS A 71 2.49 8.23 10.64
CA CYS A 71 1.69 7.91 9.44
C CYS A 71 2.24 6.70 8.67
N TYR A 72 1.33 6.01 7.99
CA TYR A 72 1.63 5.07 6.92
C TYR A 72 1.35 5.73 5.57
N ASN A 73 2.27 5.58 4.62
CA ASN A 73 2.12 6.13 3.28
C ASN A 73 2.25 5.00 2.25
N LEU A 74 1.54 5.10 1.14
CA LEU A 74 1.86 4.29 -0.03
C LEU A 74 3.25 4.68 -0.54
N ALA A 75 4.02 3.72 -1.03
CA ALA A 75 5.35 3.97 -1.57
C ALA A 75 5.33 5.07 -2.64
N LYS A 76 6.32 5.98 -2.63
CA LYS A 76 6.41 7.08 -3.59
C LYS A 76 6.24 6.63 -5.06
N PRO A 77 6.87 5.53 -5.54
CA PRO A 77 6.68 5.06 -6.91
C PRO A 77 5.26 4.57 -7.22
N LEU A 78 4.46 4.18 -6.22
CA LEU A 78 3.05 3.87 -6.45
C LEU A 78 2.19 5.13 -6.41
N ARG A 79 2.55 6.13 -5.59
CA ARG A 79 1.83 7.41 -5.51
C ARG A 79 1.89 8.20 -6.81
N GLU A 80 3.07 8.38 -7.40
CA GLU A 80 3.12 9.08 -8.71
C GLU A 80 2.50 8.25 -9.84
N TYR A 81 2.30 6.94 -9.63
CA TYR A 81 1.66 6.05 -10.62
C TYR A 81 0.21 6.43 -10.74
N ILE A 82 -0.43 6.43 -9.58
CA ILE A 82 -1.83 6.73 -9.42
C ILE A 82 -2.13 8.16 -9.90
N LEU A 83 -1.26 9.12 -9.59
CA LEU A 83 -1.40 10.50 -10.08
C LEU A 83 -1.37 10.61 -11.62
N LYS A 84 -0.52 9.83 -12.29
CA LYS A 84 -0.32 9.93 -13.76
C LYS A 84 -1.24 9.03 -14.58
N ARG A 85 -1.63 7.87 -14.04
CA ARG A 85 -2.34 6.80 -14.76
C ARG A 85 -3.71 6.48 -14.17
N GLY A 86 -4.05 7.02 -13.00
CA GLY A 86 -5.24 6.65 -12.25
C GLY A 86 -5.02 5.42 -11.36
N LYS A 87 -6.04 5.09 -10.57
CA LYS A 87 -5.99 3.97 -9.63
C LYS A 87 -6.07 2.64 -10.38
N GLN A 88 -5.11 1.74 -10.13
CA GLN A 88 -5.19 0.35 -10.56
C GLN A 88 -5.40 -0.51 -9.33
N ARG A 89 -6.53 -1.23 -9.26
CA ARG A 89 -6.76 -2.18 -8.17
C ARG A 89 -5.89 -3.42 -8.38
N VAL A 90 -5.25 -3.87 -7.31
CA VAL A 90 -4.57 -5.17 -7.27
C VAL A 90 -5.60 -6.18 -6.77
N ILE A 91 -6.35 -6.77 -7.71
CA ILE A 91 -7.32 -7.85 -7.44
C ILE A 91 -6.67 -9.16 -7.90
#